data_AF-A0A967EKP4-F1
#
_entry.id   AF-A0A967EKP4-F1
#
_cell.length_a   1.000
_cell.length_b   1.000
_cell.length_c   1.000
_cell.angle_alpha   90.00
_cell.angle_beta   90.00
_cell.angle_gamma   90.00
#
_symmetry.space_group_name_H-M   'P 1'
#
loop_
_entity.id
_entity.type
_entity.pdbx_description
1 polymer ?
#
loop_
_entity_poly.entity_id
_entity_poly.type
_entity_poly.pdbx_seq_one_letter_code
_entity_poly.pdbx_strand_id
1 'polypeptide(L)'
;GEAEIELPDWLEALNSDFRYQLTAIGTPGPNLYVAQEISGNTFRVAGGEPGMKVSWQITGIRKDAYANANRIKVEEYKATKDMGKYLNPEAFGMAKSQGINVEPTIKNKMLAKEDNRRERK
;
A
#
# COMPACT_ATOMS: atom_id res chain seq x y z
N GLY A 1 -6.13 30.99 12.58
CA GLY A 1 -7.26 31.02 11.64
C GLY A 1 -7.98 29.69 11.69
N GLU A 2 -9.02 29.51 10.87
CA GLU A 2 -9.74 28.25 10.73
C GLU A 2 -10.07 27.99 9.25
N ALA A 3 -10.06 26.72 8.87
CA ALA A 3 -10.48 26.28 7.55
C ALA A 3 -11.20 24.93 7.65
N GLU A 4 -12.34 24.82 6.95
CA GLU A 4 -13.03 23.56 6.71
C GLU A 4 -12.62 23.02 5.35
N ILE A 5 -12.38 21.71 5.29
CA ILE A 5 -11.95 21.01 4.08
C ILE A 5 -12.99 19.95 3.75
N GLU A 6 -13.56 20.06 2.56
CA GLU A 6 -14.43 19.04 1.97
C GLU A 6 -13.58 17.94 1.33
N LEU A 7 -13.96 16.69 1.62
CA LEU A 7 -13.33 15.49 1.11
C LEU A 7 -14.27 14.81 0.10
N PRO A 8 -13.72 14.03 -0.84
CA PRO A 8 -14.56 13.24 -1.74
C PRO A 8 -15.46 12.26 -0.99
N ASP A 9 -16.69 12.07 -1.47
CA ASP A 9 -17.72 11.19 -0.86
C ASP A 9 -17.21 9.78 -0.53
N TRP A 10 -16.38 9.22 -1.41
CA TRP A 10 -15.85 7.87 -1.25
C TRP A 10 -14.90 7.71 -0.07
N LEU A 11 -14.27 8.79 0.43
CA LEU A 11 -13.18 8.70 1.38
C LEU A 11 -13.64 8.15 2.73
N GLU A 12 -14.67 8.75 3.33
CA GLU A 12 -15.23 8.29 4.61
C GLU A 12 -15.99 6.97 4.45
N ALA A 13 -16.65 6.77 3.31
CA ALA A 13 -17.37 5.55 3.01
C ALA A 13 -16.43 4.32 2.94
N LEU A 14 -15.25 4.47 2.35
CA LEU A 14 -14.33 3.37 2.07
C LEU A 14 -13.17 3.25 3.06
N ASN A 15 -13.00 4.17 4.01
CA ASN A 15 -11.85 4.14 4.94
C ASN A 15 -12.25 4.40 6.40
N SER A 16 -11.40 3.93 7.33
CA SER A 16 -11.46 4.20 8.77
C SER A 16 -10.06 4.57 9.29
N ASP A 17 -9.96 4.83 10.60
CA ASP A 17 -8.67 4.98 11.30
C ASP A 17 -7.78 6.05 10.66
N PHE A 18 -8.37 7.23 10.49
CA PHE A 18 -7.73 8.33 9.79
C PHE A 18 -6.51 8.86 10.54
N ARG A 19 -5.48 9.23 9.79
CA ARG A 19 -4.32 9.96 10.29
C ARG A 19 -4.20 11.28 9.55
N TYR A 20 -3.83 12.29 10.31
CA TYR A 20 -3.73 13.66 9.84
C TYR A 20 -2.29 14.12 9.91
N GLN A 21 -1.80 14.72 8.84
CA GLN A 21 -0.53 15.42 8.82
C GLN A 21 -0.76 16.83 8.31
N LEU A 22 -0.38 17.81 9.13
CA LEU A 22 -0.46 19.23 8.79
C LEU A 22 0.96 19.79 8.73
N THR A 23 1.23 20.63 7.74
CA THR A 23 2.53 21.28 7.56
C THR A 23 2.34 22.74 7.21
N ALA A 24 2.84 23.60 8.09
CA ALA A 24 2.95 25.03 7.86
C ALA A 24 3.87 25.32 6.66
N ILE A 25 3.44 26.19 5.73
CA ILE A 25 4.24 26.61 4.58
C ILE A 25 4.61 28.09 4.70
N GLY A 26 5.90 28.40 4.48
CA GLY A 26 6.43 29.76 4.36
C GLY A 26 6.75 30.45 5.68
N THR A 27 5.98 30.19 6.73
CA THR A 27 6.21 30.71 8.09
C THR A 27 5.85 29.63 9.12
N PRO A 28 6.42 29.64 10.34
CA PRO A 28 5.99 28.72 11.41
C PRO A 28 4.49 28.84 11.70
N GLY A 29 3.85 27.70 12.01
CA GLY A 29 2.43 27.62 12.37
C GLY A 29 2.23 27.29 13.84
N PRO A 30 2.46 28.24 14.77
CA PRO A 30 2.22 28.00 16.18
C PRO A 30 0.75 27.62 16.40
N ASN A 31 0.54 26.64 17.28
CA ASN A 31 -0.79 26.13 17.62
C ASN A 31 -1.61 25.64 16.42
N LEU A 32 -0.99 25.11 15.36
CA LEU A 32 -1.68 24.48 14.23
C LEU A 32 -2.14 23.06 14.61
N TYR A 33 -3.44 22.77 14.49
CA TYR A 33 -4.02 21.47 14.85
C TYR A 33 -5.27 21.12 14.03
N VAL A 34 -5.69 19.86 14.10
CA VAL A 34 -6.98 19.38 13.59
C VAL A 34 -8.04 19.71 14.62
N ALA A 35 -8.94 20.64 14.30
CA ALA A 35 -10.01 21.10 15.19
C ALA A 35 -11.20 20.13 15.21
N GLN A 36 -11.44 19.44 14.10
CA GLN A 36 -12.49 18.44 13.98
C GLN A 36 -11.98 17.30 13.09
N GLU A 37 -12.08 16.08 13.59
CA GLU A 37 -11.83 14.87 12.80
C GLU A 37 -12.88 14.70 11.70
N ILE A 38 -12.59 13.84 10.73
CA ILE A 38 -13.45 13.56 9.60
C ILE A 38 -14.83 13.11 10.06
N SER A 39 -15.85 13.85 9.66
CA SER A 39 -17.25 13.48 9.81
C SER A 39 -18.09 14.16 8.73
N GLY A 40 -18.95 13.40 8.07
CA GLY A 40 -19.77 13.92 6.96
C GLY A 40 -18.90 14.41 5.80
N ASN A 41 -17.83 13.69 5.49
CA ASN A 41 -16.85 13.99 4.45
C ASN A 41 -16.18 15.37 4.60
N THR A 42 -16.10 15.91 5.83
CA THR A 42 -15.40 17.17 6.11
C THR A 42 -14.47 17.02 7.30
N PHE A 43 -13.39 17.78 7.34
CA PHE A 43 -12.59 17.96 8.55
C PHE A 43 -12.15 19.41 8.69
N ARG A 44 -11.80 19.82 9.91
CA ARG A 44 -11.45 21.22 10.20
C ARG A 44 -10.03 21.32 10.73
N VAL A 45 -9.31 22.31 10.23
CA VAL A 45 -8.00 22.73 10.74
C VAL A 45 -8.14 24.10 11.39
N ALA A 46 -7.48 24.28 12.53
CA ALA A 46 -7.42 25.55 13.23
C ALA A 46 -6.00 25.86 13.70
N GLY A 47 -5.82 27.11 14.13
CA GLY A 47 -4.53 27.63 14.55
C GLY A 47 -3.80 28.44 13.49
N GLY A 48 -2.56 28.82 13.81
CA GLY A 48 -1.78 29.75 12.99
C GLY A 48 -2.43 31.12 12.79
N GLU A 49 -1.77 31.97 12.02
CA GLU A 49 -2.29 33.29 11.65
C GLU A 49 -3.32 33.20 10.52
N PRO A 50 -4.32 34.10 10.45
CA PRO A 50 -5.21 34.20 9.30
C PRO A 50 -4.43 34.39 7.98
N GLY A 51 -4.85 33.69 6.92
CA GLY A 51 -4.19 33.75 5.61
C GLY A 51 -2.91 32.90 5.49
N MET A 52 -2.52 32.20 6.55
CA MET A 52 -1.41 31.24 6.51
C MET A 52 -1.68 30.10 5.53
N LYS A 53 -0.64 29.66 4.82
CA LYS A 53 -0.70 28.49 3.95
C LYS A 53 -0.36 27.21 4.72
N VAL A 54 -1.21 26.21 4.60
CA VAL A 54 -1.07 24.90 5.23
C VAL A 54 -1.17 23.82 4.15
N SER A 55 -0.20 22.91 4.12
CA SER A 55 -0.31 21.64 3.40
C SER A 55 -0.87 20.58 4.33
N TRP A 56 -1.73 19.71 3.82
CA TRP A 56 -2.33 18.65 4.59
C TRP A 56 -2.32 17.33 3.82
N GLN A 57 -2.24 16.22 4.56
CA GLN A 57 -2.39 14.87 4.04
C GLN A 57 -3.25 14.06 5.00
N ILE A 58 -4.21 13.33 4.43
CA ILE A 58 -5.03 12.35 5.14
C ILE A 58 -4.67 10.96 4.64
N THR A 59 -4.47 10.03 5.56
CA THR A 59 -4.42 8.59 5.25
C THR A 59 -5.46 7.85 6.07
N GLY A 60 -5.89 6.69 5.60
CA GLY A 60 -6.85 5.84 6.29
C GLY A 60 -6.69 4.37 5.90
N ILE A 61 -7.28 3.50 6.71
CA ILE A 61 -7.33 2.05 6.46
C ILE A 61 -8.58 1.74 5.64
N ARG A 62 -8.40 1.19 4.44
CA ARG A 62 -9.52 0.88 3.54
C ARG A 62 -10.43 -0.20 4.12
N LYS A 63 -11.72 0.03 4.32
CA LYS A 63 -12.67 -0.83 5.07
C LYS A 63 -13.77 -1.50 4.25
N ASP A 64 -13.67 -1.55 2.92
CA ASP A 64 -14.65 -2.24 2.08
C ASP A 64 -14.65 -3.77 2.34
N ALA A 65 -15.74 -4.45 1.93
CA ALA A 65 -15.94 -5.87 2.19
C ALA A 65 -14.80 -6.75 1.66
N TYR A 66 -14.28 -6.45 0.47
CA TYR A 66 -13.19 -7.22 -0.13
C TYR A 66 -11.88 -6.97 0.60
N ALA A 67 -11.58 -5.71 0.96
CA ALA A 67 -10.37 -5.34 1.70
C ALA A 67 -10.35 -5.92 3.13
N ASN A 68 -11.51 -6.03 3.78
CA ASN A 68 -11.63 -6.69 5.09
C ASN A 68 -11.44 -8.21 4.97
N ALA A 69 -12.04 -8.84 3.95
CA ALA A 69 -11.89 -10.28 3.72
C ALA A 69 -10.48 -10.67 3.25
N ASN A 70 -9.78 -9.76 2.55
CA ASN A 70 -8.48 -10.01 1.92
C ASN A 70 -7.45 -8.98 2.39
N ARG A 71 -7.18 -8.96 3.71
CA ARG A 71 -6.23 -7.99 4.24
C ARG A 71 -4.83 -8.19 3.69
N ILE A 72 -4.25 -7.09 3.22
CA ILE A 72 -2.84 -7.06 2.80
C ILE A 72 -1.99 -7.36 4.04
N LYS A 73 -1.20 -8.42 3.98
CA LYS A 73 -0.16 -8.68 4.96
C LYS A 73 1.00 -7.75 4.66
N VAL A 74 1.40 -6.95 5.65
CA VAL A 74 2.49 -5.96 5.49
C VAL A 74 3.81 -6.67 5.19
N GLU A 75 4.03 -7.82 5.82
CA GLU A 75 5.19 -8.66 5.62
C GLU A 75 4.75 -10.11 5.45
N GLU A 76 5.30 -10.79 4.45
CA GLU A 76 5.09 -12.21 4.22
C GLU A 76 6.38 -12.83 3.69
N TYR A 77 6.73 -14.01 4.21
CA TYR A 77 7.83 -14.78 3.65
C TYR A 77 7.47 -15.25 2.24
N LYS A 78 8.40 -15.14 1.30
CA LYS A 78 8.26 -15.78 -0.01
C LYS A 78 8.00 -17.28 0.19
N ALA A 79 7.12 -17.87 -0.62
CA ALA A 79 6.96 -19.31 -0.64
C ALA A 79 8.33 -19.99 -0.89
N THR A 80 8.56 -21.16 -0.30
CA THR A 80 9.87 -21.84 -0.36
C THR A 80 10.39 -22.01 -1.79
N LYS A 81 9.50 -22.29 -2.75
CA LYS A 81 9.81 -22.44 -4.18
C LYS A 81 10.24 -21.14 -4.89
N ASP A 82 9.94 -19.99 -4.29
CA ASP A 82 10.15 -18.64 -4.82
C ASP A 82 11.30 -17.92 -4.10
N MET A 83 11.83 -18.49 -3.02
CA MET A 83 13.05 -18.00 -2.36
C MET A 83 14.25 -18.09 -3.32
N GLY A 84 15.08 -17.05 -3.32
CA GLY A 84 16.22 -16.93 -4.24
C GLY A 84 15.86 -16.57 -5.69
N LYS A 85 14.57 -16.42 -6.02
CA LYS A 85 14.09 -16.00 -7.35
C LYS A 85 13.60 -14.55 -7.36
N TYR A 86 13.63 -13.97 -8.56
CA TYR A 86 13.19 -12.60 -8.81
C TYR A 86 11.71 -12.56 -9.24
N LEU A 87 11.00 -11.49 -8.86
CA LEU A 87 9.70 -11.20 -9.46
C LEU A 87 9.86 -10.71 -10.90
N ASN A 88 10.88 -9.87 -11.14
CA ASN A 88 11.24 -9.36 -12.46
C ASN A 88 12.78 -9.43 -12.66
N PRO A 89 13.32 -10.53 -13.21
CA PRO A 89 14.76 -10.70 -13.42
C PRO A 89 15.39 -9.67 -14.36
N GLU A 90 14.67 -9.26 -15.42
CA GLU A 90 15.22 -8.38 -16.47
C GLU A 90 15.58 -6.99 -15.93
N ALA A 91 14.85 -6.51 -14.91
CA ALA A 91 15.16 -5.27 -14.21
C ALA A 91 16.55 -5.27 -13.54
N PHE A 92 17.13 -6.46 -13.33
CA PHE A 92 18.46 -6.66 -12.77
C PHE A 92 19.47 -7.20 -13.80
N GLY A 93 19.12 -7.20 -15.09
CA GLY A 93 19.96 -7.79 -16.16
C GLY A 93 20.09 -9.32 -16.07
N MET A 94 19.22 -9.98 -15.28
CA MET A 94 19.23 -11.42 -15.06
C MET A 94 18.39 -12.16 -16.11
N ALA A 95 18.69 -13.44 -16.31
CA ALA A 95 17.95 -14.27 -17.26
C ALA A 95 16.51 -14.52 -16.79
N LYS A 96 15.55 -14.61 -17.72
CA LYS A 96 14.14 -14.92 -17.42
C LYS A 96 13.99 -16.17 -16.54
N SER A 97 14.85 -17.17 -16.71
CA SER A 97 14.84 -18.43 -15.95
C SER A 97 15.01 -18.26 -14.43
N GLN A 98 15.52 -17.11 -13.96
CA GLN A 98 15.65 -16.79 -12.54
C GLN A 98 14.37 -16.16 -11.95
N GLY A 99 13.29 -16.09 -12.72
CA GLY A 99 12.00 -15.53 -12.30
C GLY A 99 11.09 -16.52 -11.57
N ILE A 100 10.17 -16.00 -10.76
CA ILE A 100 9.11 -16.82 -10.12
C ILE A 100 7.99 -17.23 -11.09
N ASN A 101 7.79 -16.46 -12.18
CA ASN A 101 6.74 -16.68 -13.18
C ASN A 101 7.21 -17.47 -14.41
N VAL A 102 8.28 -18.26 -14.28
CA VAL A 102 8.78 -19.06 -15.39
C VAL A 102 7.90 -20.30 -15.53
N GLU A 103 7.11 -20.36 -16.60
CA GLU A 103 6.39 -21.58 -16.92
C GLU A 103 7.38 -22.74 -17.12
N PRO A 104 7.18 -23.89 -16.47
CA PRO A 104 8.02 -25.04 -16.72
C PRO A 104 7.80 -25.50 -18.17
N THR A 105 8.84 -25.35 -19.00
CA THR A 105 8.89 -25.83 -20.38
C THR A 105 8.55 -27.31 -20.43
N ILE A 106 7.95 -27.79 -21.53
CA ILE A 106 7.58 -29.22 -21.70
C ILE A 106 8.76 -30.16 -21.42
N LYS A 107 9.99 -29.76 -21.80
CA LYS A 107 11.22 -30.50 -21.50
C LYS A 107 11.47 -30.66 -19.99
N ASN A 108 11.24 -29.62 -19.20
CA ASN A 108 11.38 -29.66 -17.73
C ASN A 108 10.29 -30.54 -17.09
N LYS A 109 9.07 -30.53 -17.63
CA LYS A 109 7.99 -31.44 -17.19
C LYS A 109 8.29 -32.91 -17.51
N MET A 110 8.96 -33.17 -18.63
CA MET A 110 9.35 -34.54 -19.03
C MET A 110 10.50 -35.07 -18.16
N LEU A 111 11.54 -34.26 -17.93
CA LEU A 111 12.68 -34.64 -17.06
C LEU A 111 12.23 -34.89 -15.61
N ALA A 112 11.39 -34.02 -15.05
CA ALA A 112 10.86 -34.21 -13.69
C ALA A 112 9.96 -35.45 -13.54
N LYS A 113 9.33 -35.91 -14.64
CA LYS A 113 8.55 -37.17 -14.66
C LYS A 113 9.44 -38.40 -14.77
N GLU A 114 10.57 -38.31 -15.47
CA GLU A 114 11.52 -39.42 -15.60
C GLU A 114 12.29 -39.66 -14.30
N ASP A 115 12.72 -38.60 -13.60
CA ASP A 115 13.40 -38.73 -12.31
C ASP A 115 12.47 -39.33 -11.24
N ASN A 116 11.22 -38.85 -11.14
CA ASN A 116 10.21 -39.45 -10.24
C ASN A 116 9.87 -40.92 -10.57
N ARG A 117 10.10 -41.37 -11.80
CA ARG A 117 9.85 -42.77 -12.21
C ARG A 117 11.04 -43.68 -11.90
N ARG A 118 12.25 -43.12 -11.78
CA ARG A 118 13.47 -43.84 -11.40
C ARG A 118 13.59 -44.01 -9.89
N GLU A 119 13.10 -43.05 -9.10
CA GLU A 119 13.09 -43.13 -7.63
C GLU A 119 12.03 -44.07 -7.04
N ARG A 120 11.11 -44.61 -7.88
CA ARG A 120 10.04 -45.54 -7.48
C ARG A 120 10.29 -47.00 -7.90
N LYS A 121 11.49 -47.33 -8.37
CA LYS A 121 11.96 -48.70 -8.59
C LYS A 121 13.02 -49.06 -7.57
#